data_AF-A0A199UHH9-F1
#
_entry.id   AF-A0A199UHH9-F1
#
_cell.length_a   1.000
_cell.length_b   1.000
_cell.length_c   1.000
_cell.angle_alpha   90.00
_cell.angle_beta   90.00
_cell.angle_gamma   90.00
#
_symmetry.space_group_name_H-M   'P 1'
#
loop_
_entity.id
_entity.type
_entity.pdbx_description
1 polymer ?
#
loop_
_entity_poly.entity_id
_entity_poly.type
_entity_poly.pdbx_seq_one_letter_code
_entity_poly.pdbx_strand_id
1 'polypeptide(L)'
;MAAVVSATPPSAARSHRRFLLHRRRSSACAAAAAVAFPFFPRLPSSAGRRPAPPVFASAPAVSAEAPAPASAAAVPYKGVENLVIVGSGPAGYTAAIYAARANLKPIVFEGYQIGGVPGGQLMTTTDVENFPGFPDGISGPDLMDRMRQQAERWGAVLFQEDVEFVDVRNSPFTIRSSERQITDLLMRKAKRNGGKRKVVMKRNGGKRKVKCHSLIIATGATAKRLRLPREDEFWSRGISACAICDGASPLFKGQVLAVVGGGDTATEEALYLTKYARHVHLLVRRNHLRASKAMQDRYINLPFYMVLAISMQSASFSFSNELH
;
A
#
# COMPACT_ATOMS: atom_id res chain seq x y z
N MET A 1 -4.84 2.78 -14.68
CA MET A 1 -5.25 2.62 -13.28
C MET A 1 -6.39 1.65 -13.28
N ALA A 2 -6.28 0.60 -12.46
CA ALA A 2 -7.15 -0.55 -12.37
C ALA A 2 -7.70 -0.61 -10.95
N ALA A 3 -9.02 -0.55 -10.78
CA ALA A 3 -9.64 -0.97 -9.53
C ALA A 3 -9.96 -2.46 -9.65
N VAL A 4 -9.40 -3.28 -8.77
CA VAL A 4 -9.72 -4.71 -8.68
C VAL A 4 -10.94 -4.85 -7.78
N VAL A 5 -12.03 -5.39 -8.31
CA VAL A 5 -13.27 -5.61 -7.55
C VAL A 5 -13.60 -7.09 -7.59
N SER A 6 -13.75 -7.72 -6.42
CA SER A 6 -14.36 -9.05 -6.32
C SER A 6 -15.87 -8.93 -6.52
N ALA A 7 -16.42 -9.64 -7.51
CA ALA A 7 -17.85 -9.61 -7.83
C ALA A 7 -18.69 -10.57 -6.97
N THR A 8 -18.07 -11.33 -6.05
CA THR A 8 -18.75 -12.37 -5.26
C THR A 8 -18.93 -11.92 -3.80
N PRO A 9 -20.17 -11.85 -3.26
CA PRO A 9 -20.35 -11.62 -1.82
C PRO A 9 -19.79 -12.82 -1.02
N PRO A 10 -19.25 -12.60 0.20
CA PRO A 10 -18.79 -13.69 1.05
C PRO A 10 -20.01 -14.55 1.44
N SER A 11 -20.14 -15.75 0.85
CA SER A 11 -21.25 -16.63 1.16
C SER A 11 -21.04 -17.29 2.53
N ALA A 12 -21.96 -17.05 3.45
CA ALA A 12 -22.09 -17.77 4.69
C ALA A 12 -22.13 -19.29 4.43
N ALA A 13 -21.28 -20.03 5.12
CA ALA A 13 -21.23 -21.48 5.07
C ALA A 13 -22.62 -22.07 5.42
N ARG A 14 -23.25 -22.74 4.46
CA ARG A 14 -24.40 -23.61 4.72
C ARG A 14 -24.06 -25.03 4.28
N SER A 15 -23.88 -25.88 5.29
CA SER A 15 -23.78 -27.32 5.17
C SER A 15 -25.08 -27.88 4.59
N HIS A 16 -25.04 -28.55 3.44
CA HIS A 16 -26.04 -29.54 3.10
C HIS A 16 -25.44 -30.78 2.43
N ARG A 17 -25.64 -31.86 3.19
CA ARG A 17 -25.51 -33.29 2.95
C ARG A 17 -25.55 -33.77 1.50
N ARG A 18 -24.56 -34.63 1.22
CA ARG A 18 -24.44 -35.67 0.19
C ARG A 18 -25.78 -36.17 -0.38
N PHE A 19 -25.85 -36.24 -1.71
CA PHE A 19 -26.57 -37.28 -2.42
C PHE A 19 -25.63 -37.95 -3.43
N LEU A 20 -25.50 -39.27 -3.28
CA LEU A 20 -24.78 -40.18 -4.16
C LEU A 20 -25.60 -40.43 -5.42
N LEU A 21 -24.95 -40.40 -6.59
CA LEU A 21 -25.38 -41.22 -7.71
C LEU A 21 -24.16 -41.71 -8.51
N HIS A 22 -24.06 -43.04 -8.56
CA HIS A 22 -23.16 -43.83 -9.37
C HIS A 22 -23.30 -43.52 -10.87
N ARG A 23 -22.17 -43.47 -11.58
CA ARG A 23 -22.04 -44.08 -12.91
C ARG A 23 -20.60 -44.60 -13.12
N ARG A 24 -20.53 -45.82 -13.66
CA ARG A 24 -19.32 -46.65 -13.85
C ARG A 24 -18.57 -46.30 -15.14
N ARG A 25 -17.24 -46.32 -15.01
CA ARG A 25 -16.12 -46.78 -15.89
C ARG A 25 -16.24 -46.81 -17.43
N SER A 26 -15.19 -46.28 -18.06
CA SER A 26 -14.32 -46.92 -19.10
C SER A 26 -13.17 -45.95 -19.44
N SER A 27 -11.93 -46.16 -18.98
CA SER A 27 -10.79 -46.85 -19.62
C SER A 27 -10.21 -46.14 -20.86
N ALA A 28 -8.99 -45.58 -20.71
CA ALA A 28 -7.90 -45.68 -21.70
C ALA A 28 -6.58 -45.20 -21.07
N CYS A 29 -5.55 -46.05 -21.15
CA CYS A 29 -4.16 -45.79 -20.84
C CYS A 29 -3.51 -44.86 -21.87
N ALA A 30 -2.52 -44.07 -21.44
CA ALA A 30 -1.30 -43.81 -22.22
C ALA A 30 -0.12 -43.49 -21.28
N ALA A 31 1.00 -44.16 -21.54
CA ALA A 31 2.31 -44.16 -20.87
C ALA A 31 3.00 -42.78 -20.95
N ALA A 32 3.62 -42.27 -19.87
CA ALA A 32 4.98 -42.50 -19.34
C ALA A 32 6.11 -41.73 -20.06
N ALA A 33 6.85 -40.92 -19.29
CA ALA A 33 8.30 -40.73 -19.39
C ALA A 33 8.81 -40.05 -18.11
N ALA A 34 9.27 -40.86 -17.15
CA ALA A 34 10.07 -40.39 -16.01
C ALA A 34 11.55 -40.49 -16.42
N VAL A 35 12.27 -39.38 -16.34
CA VAL A 35 13.71 -39.35 -16.65
C VAL A 35 14.48 -39.86 -15.43
N ALA A 36 15.18 -40.98 -15.61
CA ALA A 36 16.08 -41.56 -14.62
C ALA A 36 17.39 -40.76 -14.56
N PHE A 37 17.78 -40.31 -13.37
CA PHE A 37 19.12 -39.78 -13.11
C PHE A 37 20.08 -40.93 -12.79
N PRO A 38 21.34 -40.89 -13.27
CA PRO A 38 22.30 -41.95 -13.01
C PRO A 38 22.74 -41.96 -11.54
N PHE A 39 22.74 -43.16 -10.97
CA PHE A 39 23.29 -43.53 -9.67
C PHE A 39 24.78 -43.19 -9.61
N PHE A 40 25.18 -42.30 -8.70
CA PHE A 40 26.58 -42.12 -8.31
C PHE A 40 26.93 -43.06 -7.15
N PRO A 41 28.07 -43.77 -7.18
CA PRO A 41 28.49 -44.65 -6.08
C PRO A 41 28.89 -43.83 -4.85
N ARG A 42 28.44 -44.27 -3.66
CA ARG A 42 28.84 -43.72 -2.36
C ARG A 42 30.32 -44.02 -2.09
N LEU A 43 31.11 -42.99 -1.85
CA LEU A 43 32.47 -43.11 -1.29
C LEU A 43 32.40 -43.45 0.22
N PRO A 44 33.39 -44.19 0.76
CA PRO A 44 33.42 -44.57 2.16
C PRO A 44 33.69 -43.38 3.09
N SER A 45 32.98 -43.34 4.21
CA SER A 45 33.10 -42.35 5.27
C SER A 45 34.41 -42.56 6.04
N SER A 46 35.32 -41.59 5.99
CA SER A 46 36.42 -41.47 6.95
C SER A 46 35.92 -40.69 8.17
N ALA A 47 36.02 -41.32 9.35
CA ALA A 47 35.73 -40.71 10.63
C ALA A 47 36.85 -39.72 11.00
N GLY A 48 36.71 -38.47 10.57
CA GLY A 48 37.51 -37.33 11.04
C GLY A 48 36.69 -36.47 11.99
N ARG A 49 37.18 -36.25 13.22
CA ARG A 49 36.60 -35.31 14.20
C ARG A 49 36.40 -33.94 13.55
N ARG A 50 35.14 -33.47 13.47
CA ARG A 50 34.84 -32.06 13.18
C ARG A 50 35.23 -31.21 14.40
N PRO A 51 36.03 -30.15 14.25
CA PRO A 51 36.18 -29.17 15.32
C PRO A 51 34.85 -28.42 15.51
N ALA A 52 34.50 -28.14 16.77
CA ALA A 52 33.31 -27.35 17.11
C ALA A 52 33.41 -25.94 16.50
N PRO A 53 32.27 -25.32 16.11
CA PRO A 53 32.28 -23.92 15.68
C PRO A 53 32.72 -23.00 16.85
N PRO A 54 33.39 -21.87 16.57
CA PRO A 54 33.76 -20.93 17.62
C PRO A 54 32.49 -20.35 18.25
N VAL A 55 32.41 -20.46 19.57
CA VAL A 55 31.40 -19.78 20.38
C VAL A 55 31.72 -18.29 20.32
N PHE A 56 30.93 -17.52 19.58
CA PHE A 56 31.00 -16.06 19.66
C PHE A 56 30.53 -15.65 21.05
N ALA A 57 31.43 -15.04 21.83
CA ALA A 57 31.08 -14.41 23.09
C ALA A 57 29.99 -13.35 22.84
N SER A 58 28.86 -13.48 23.53
CA SER A 58 27.81 -12.48 23.54
C SER A 58 28.37 -11.15 24.03
N ALA A 59 28.24 -10.10 23.21
CA ALA A 59 28.55 -8.73 23.64
C ALA A 59 27.70 -8.37 24.88
N PRO A 60 28.24 -7.58 25.83
CA PRO A 60 27.50 -7.22 27.02
C PRO A 60 26.31 -6.33 26.63
N ALA A 61 25.15 -6.61 27.22
CA ALA A 61 23.96 -5.79 27.07
C ALA A 61 24.24 -4.40 27.65
N VAL A 62 24.43 -3.41 26.78
CA VAL A 62 24.40 -2.00 27.15
C VAL A 62 22.94 -1.62 27.34
N SER A 63 22.53 -1.43 28.59
CA SER A 63 21.25 -0.84 28.95
C SER A 63 21.21 0.61 28.44
N ALA A 64 20.70 0.80 27.23
CA ALA A 64 20.36 2.12 26.72
C ALA A 64 18.99 2.47 27.27
N GLU A 65 18.97 3.22 28.37
CA GLU A 65 17.75 3.83 28.88
C GLU A 65 17.29 4.89 27.88
N ALA A 66 16.20 4.60 27.18
CA ALA A 66 15.61 5.50 26.19
C ALA A 66 15.03 6.72 26.91
N PRO A 67 15.36 7.96 26.51
CA PRO A 67 14.75 9.13 27.12
C PRO A 67 13.26 9.17 26.79
N ALA A 68 12.44 9.45 27.80
CA ALA A 68 10.99 9.55 27.68
C ALA A 68 10.57 10.57 26.60
N PRO A 69 9.42 10.34 25.89
CA PRO A 69 8.97 11.24 24.84
C PRO A 69 8.61 12.61 25.43
N ALA A 70 9.38 13.64 25.06
CA ALA A 70 9.08 15.02 25.41
C ALA A 70 7.84 15.49 24.64
N SER A 71 6.83 15.92 25.40
CA SER A 71 5.59 16.55 24.93
C SER A 71 5.85 17.64 23.89
N ALA A 72 5.01 17.64 22.84
CA ALA A 72 5.02 18.53 21.68
C ALA A 72 4.70 20.00 22.03
N ALA A 73 5.60 20.68 22.74
CA ALA A 73 5.59 22.14 22.84
C ALA A 73 6.33 22.76 21.65
N ALA A 74 5.77 23.85 21.11
CA ALA A 74 6.32 24.59 19.98
C ALA A 74 7.69 25.22 20.30
N VAL A 75 8.77 24.46 20.08
CA VAL A 75 10.14 24.98 20.18
C VAL A 75 10.39 25.95 19.00
N PRO A 76 10.75 27.22 19.26
CA PRO A 76 11.10 28.17 18.20
C PRO A 76 12.44 27.78 17.57
N TYR A 77 12.44 27.41 16.28
CA TYR A 77 13.65 27.01 15.56
C TYR A 77 14.57 28.21 15.27
N LYS A 78 15.78 28.18 15.83
CA LYS A 78 16.89 29.11 15.56
C LYS A 78 18.00 28.38 14.78
N GLY A 79 17.81 28.15 13.48
CA GLY A 79 18.84 27.49 12.66
C GLY A 79 18.45 27.26 11.20
N VAL A 80 19.44 26.86 10.40
CA VAL A 80 19.26 26.29 9.06
C VAL A 80 19.56 24.79 9.19
N GLU A 81 18.61 23.96 8.76
CA GLU A 81 18.73 22.51 8.82
C GLU A 81 19.59 21.98 7.69
N ASN A 82 20.34 20.90 7.95
CA ASN A 82 21.07 20.24 6.88
C ASN A 82 20.11 19.60 5.88
N LEU A 83 19.07 18.93 6.39
CA LEU A 83 18.13 18.16 5.58
C LEU A 83 16.71 18.23 6.14
N VAL A 84 15.77 18.56 5.26
CA VAL A 84 14.33 18.39 5.49
C VAL A 84 13.80 17.32 4.54
N ILE A 85 12.93 16.46 5.05
CA ILE A 85 12.24 15.39 4.32
C ILE A 85 10.75 15.69 4.39
N VAL A 86 10.06 15.69 3.24
CA VAL A 86 8.61 15.91 3.17
C VAL A 86 7.95 14.62 2.71
N GLY A 87 7.25 13.95 3.62
CA GLY A 87 6.57 12.68 3.38
C GLY A 87 7.04 11.57 4.33
N SER A 88 6.08 10.76 4.78
CA SER A 88 6.23 9.70 5.80
C SER A 88 5.99 8.29 5.24
N GLY A 89 6.04 8.10 3.92
CA GLY A 89 6.00 6.75 3.35
C GLY A 89 7.31 5.98 3.59
N PRO A 90 7.43 4.75 3.06
CA PRO A 90 8.66 3.97 3.15
C PRO A 90 9.90 4.72 2.68
N ALA A 91 9.79 5.51 1.61
CA ALA A 91 10.87 6.32 1.08
C ALA A 91 11.33 7.41 2.07
N GLY A 92 10.37 8.10 2.71
CA GLY A 92 10.64 9.18 3.65
C GLY A 92 11.32 8.66 4.93
N TYR A 93 10.78 7.60 5.54
CA TYR A 93 11.40 7.02 6.73
C TYR A 93 12.74 6.36 6.43
N THR A 94 12.91 5.69 5.28
CA THR A 94 14.22 5.14 4.90
C THR A 94 15.25 6.24 4.73
N ALA A 95 14.92 7.33 4.05
CA ALA A 95 15.80 8.49 3.92
C ALA A 95 16.14 9.09 5.30
N ALA A 96 15.16 9.19 6.20
CA ALA A 96 15.36 9.70 7.56
C ALA A 96 16.30 8.80 8.38
N ILE A 97 16.12 7.48 8.33
CA ILE A 97 17.00 6.52 9.02
C ILE A 97 18.45 6.70 8.60
N TYR A 98 18.71 6.77 7.29
CA TYR A 98 20.08 6.90 6.78
C TYR A 98 20.68 8.27 7.10
N ALA A 99 19.92 9.35 6.92
CA ALA A 99 20.40 10.70 7.25
C ALA A 99 20.66 10.89 8.75
N ALA A 100 19.80 10.32 9.60
CA ALA A 100 19.97 10.36 11.06
C ALA A 100 21.21 9.57 11.49
N ARG A 101 21.45 8.39 10.92
CA ARG A 101 22.68 7.61 11.11
C ARG A 101 23.95 8.33 10.66
N ALA A 102 23.84 9.17 9.63
CA ALA A 102 24.92 10.06 9.18
C ALA A 102 25.06 11.34 10.03
N ASN A 103 24.36 11.43 11.16
CA ASN A 103 24.36 12.56 12.08
C ASN A 103 23.91 13.90 11.45
N LEU A 104 23.07 13.85 10.40
CA LEU A 104 22.53 15.04 9.74
C LEU A 104 21.33 15.65 10.46
N LYS A 105 20.80 14.97 11.49
CA LYS A 105 19.62 15.37 12.28
C LYS A 105 18.44 15.76 11.38
N PRO A 106 17.96 14.85 10.51
CA PRO A 106 16.93 15.19 9.52
C PRO A 106 15.62 15.55 10.21
N ILE A 107 14.97 16.60 9.70
CA ILE A 107 13.57 16.88 10.02
C ILE A 107 12.68 16.18 8.99
N VAL A 108 11.63 15.49 9.46
CA VAL A 108 10.63 14.85 8.61
C VAL A 108 9.26 15.48 8.88
N PHE A 109 8.62 15.97 7.83
CA PHE A 109 7.21 16.34 7.86
C PHE A 109 6.37 15.16 7.43
N GLU A 110 5.62 14.59 8.36
CA GLU A 110 4.88 13.34 8.15
C GLU A 110 3.57 13.52 7.40
N GLY A 111 3.04 14.75 7.34
CA GLY A 111 1.68 15.03 6.89
C GLY A 111 0.66 14.78 8.01
N TYR A 112 -0.55 15.34 7.87
CA TYR A 112 -1.65 15.10 8.81
C TYR A 112 -3.02 15.03 8.12
N GLN A 113 -3.43 16.08 7.40
CA GLN A 113 -4.74 16.15 6.75
C GLN A 113 -4.61 16.07 5.25
N ILE A 114 -3.94 17.06 4.65
CA ILE A 114 -3.80 17.17 3.20
C ILE A 114 -2.78 16.17 2.69
N GLY A 115 -1.68 15.97 3.44
CA GLY A 115 -0.64 15.01 3.13
C GLY A 115 -1.05 13.55 3.31
N GLY A 116 -2.23 13.29 3.86
CA GLY A 116 -2.70 11.97 4.26
C GLY A 116 -2.23 11.58 5.67
N VAL A 117 -2.58 10.36 6.07
CA VAL A 117 -2.19 9.78 7.37
C VAL A 117 -0.67 9.54 7.37
N PRO A 118 0.06 9.91 8.45
CA PRO A 118 1.45 9.52 8.64
C PRO A 118 1.70 8.04 8.35
N GLY A 119 2.69 7.71 7.52
CA GLY A 119 2.94 6.35 7.02
C GLY A 119 2.57 6.15 5.54
N GLY A 120 1.83 7.09 4.94
CA GLY A 120 1.52 7.06 3.51
C GLY A 120 0.51 5.97 3.12
N GLN A 121 0.57 5.48 1.86
CA GLN A 121 -0.44 4.57 1.31
C GLN A 121 -0.55 3.23 2.06
N LEU A 122 0.53 2.75 2.68
CA LEU A 122 0.52 1.50 3.44
C LEU A 122 -0.37 1.57 4.69
N MET A 123 -0.75 2.76 5.16
CA MET A 123 -1.74 2.89 6.24
C MET A 123 -3.14 2.42 5.86
N THR A 124 -3.39 2.20 4.56
CA THR A 124 -4.69 1.74 4.05
C THR A 124 -4.68 0.28 3.58
N THR A 125 -3.51 -0.38 3.59
CA THR A 125 -3.41 -1.81 3.26
C THR A 125 -3.54 -2.66 4.51
N THR A 126 -4.15 -3.83 4.38
CA THR A 126 -4.27 -4.78 5.49
C THR A 126 -2.96 -5.53 5.66
N ASP A 127 -2.57 -6.32 4.66
CA ASP A 127 -1.42 -7.23 4.72
C ASP A 127 -0.38 -6.88 3.67
N VAL A 128 0.89 -7.01 4.05
CA VAL A 128 2.06 -6.81 3.20
C VAL A 128 2.90 -8.09 3.24
N GLU A 129 2.85 -8.86 2.15
CA GLU A 129 3.57 -10.14 2.03
C GLU A 129 4.82 -10.04 1.15
N ASN A 130 5.00 -8.91 0.46
CA ASN A 130 6.06 -8.70 -0.51
C ASN A 130 7.16 -7.73 -0.04
N PHE A 131 7.18 -7.38 1.26
CA PHE A 131 8.26 -6.61 1.86
C PHE A 131 9.29 -7.56 2.52
N PRO A 132 10.57 -7.53 2.12
CA PRO A 132 11.56 -8.47 2.61
C PRO A 132 11.81 -8.33 4.12
N GLY A 133 12.04 -9.46 4.79
CA GLY A 133 12.27 -9.52 6.24
C GLY A 133 11.03 -9.91 7.06
N PHE A 134 9.87 -10.06 6.42
CA PHE A 134 8.61 -10.48 7.06
C PHE A 134 8.08 -11.75 6.36
N PRO A 135 8.64 -12.94 6.65
CA PRO A 135 8.27 -14.18 5.97
C PRO A 135 6.80 -14.58 6.20
N ASP A 136 6.24 -14.19 7.35
CA ASP A 136 4.83 -14.44 7.71
C ASP A 136 3.92 -13.25 7.32
N GLY A 137 4.44 -12.28 6.57
CA GLY A 137 3.76 -11.01 6.30
C GLY A 137 3.77 -10.05 7.50
N ILE A 138 3.32 -8.82 7.25
CA ILE A 138 3.14 -7.78 8.26
C ILE A 138 2.00 -6.86 7.84
N SER A 139 1.27 -6.27 8.80
CA SER A 139 0.27 -5.29 8.43
C SER A 139 0.91 -4.00 7.91
N GLY A 140 0.21 -3.30 7.02
CA GLY A 140 0.68 -2.01 6.49
C GLY A 140 0.98 -0.98 7.60
N PRO A 141 0.04 -0.74 8.54
CA PRO A 141 0.26 0.13 9.69
C PRO A 141 1.43 -0.29 10.59
N ASP A 142 1.56 -1.59 10.91
CA ASP A 142 2.67 -2.06 11.77
C ASP A 142 4.02 -1.90 11.10
N LEU A 143 4.10 -2.13 9.78
CA LEU A 143 5.32 -1.90 9.02
C LEU A 143 5.73 -0.42 9.08
N MET A 144 4.77 0.51 8.89
CA MET A 144 5.04 1.94 8.96
C MET A 144 5.40 2.42 10.35
N ASP A 145 4.76 1.90 11.39
CA ASP A 145 5.11 2.21 12.77
C ASP A 145 6.54 1.75 13.11
N ARG A 146 6.93 0.53 12.69
CA ARG A 146 8.32 0.06 12.86
C ARG A 146 9.34 0.93 12.14
N MET A 147 9.05 1.36 10.91
CA MET A 147 9.93 2.28 10.16
C MET A 147 10.03 3.65 10.83
N ARG A 148 8.91 4.18 11.34
CA ARG A 148 8.85 5.44 12.09
C ARG A 148 9.70 5.38 13.36
N GLN A 149 9.51 4.36 14.19
CA GLN A 149 10.28 4.14 15.40
C GLN A 149 11.78 3.99 15.11
N GLN A 150 12.15 3.33 14.00
CA GLN A 150 13.54 3.21 13.60
C GLN A 150 14.15 4.57 13.22
N ALA A 151 13.40 5.45 12.55
CA ALA A 151 13.85 6.80 12.25
C ALA A 151 14.04 7.63 13.53
N GLU A 152 13.07 7.61 14.45
CA GLU A 152 13.15 8.31 15.74
C GLU A 152 14.33 7.81 16.59
N ARG A 153 14.54 6.49 16.66
CA ARG A 153 15.65 5.86 17.39
C ARG A 153 17.02 6.41 16.97
N TRP A 154 17.22 6.71 15.70
CA TRP A 154 18.48 7.26 15.18
C TRP A 154 18.58 8.78 15.27
N GLY A 155 17.54 9.46 15.77
CA GLY A 155 17.53 10.90 16.00
C GLY A 155 16.91 11.73 14.89
N ALA A 156 16.07 11.14 14.03
CA ALA A 156 15.21 11.93 13.15
C ALA A 156 14.15 12.68 13.97
N VAL A 157 13.91 13.96 13.64
CA VAL A 157 12.87 14.77 14.29
C VAL A 157 11.63 14.75 13.40
N LEU A 158 10.53 14.23 13.93
CA LEU A 158 9.29 14.04 13.16
C LEU A 158 8.23 15.06 13.55
N PHE A 159 7.62 15.70 12.56
CA PHE A 159 6.49 16.61 12.74
C PHE A 159 5.27 16.10 11.98
N GLN A 160 4.18 15.84 12.69
CA GLN A 160 2.85 15.58 12.13
C GLN A 160 2.20 16.88 11.63
N GLU A 161 2.82 17.51 10.63
CA GLU A 161 2.37 18.76 10.03
C GLU A 161 2.31 18.61 8.51
N ASP A 162 1.33 19.29 7.89
CA ASP A 162 1.27 19.40 6.44
C ASP A 162 2.21 20.52 5.97
N VAL A 163 3.10 20.22 5.02
CA VAL A 163 3.87 21.22 4.30
C VAL A 163 2.97 21.89 3.26
N GLU A 164 2.71 23.18 3.44
CA GLU A 164 1.83 23.96 2.56
C GLU A 164 2.59 24.69 1.45
N PHE A 165 3.90 24.94 1.66
CA PHE A 165 4.71 25.71 0.71
C PHE A 165 6.20 25.42 0.84
N VAL A 166 6.89 25.36 -0.30
CA VAL A 166 8.34 25.22 -0.42
C VAL A 166 8.86 26.27 -1.40
N ASP A 167 9.88 27.04 -1.00
CA ASP A 167 10.64 27.93 -1.87
C ASP A 167 12.06 27.40 -2.06
N VAL A 168 12.37 26.97 -3.28
CA VAL A 168 13.68 26.44 -3.68
C VAL A 168 14.49 27.41 -4.55
N ARG A 169 14.01 28.64 -4.74
CA ARG A 169 14.66 29.62 -5.64
C ARG A 169 15.99 30.12 -5.11
N ASN A 170 16.11 30.19 -3.79
CA ASN A 170 17.31 30.67 -3.09
C ASN A 170 17.74 29.65 -2.03
N SER A 171 19.04 29.51 -1.83
CA SER A 171 19.62 28.71 -0.74
C SER A 171 19.92 29.60 0.48
N PRO A 172 19.60 29.16 1.72
CA PRO A 172 18.89 27.92 2.06
C PRO A 172 17.40 27.97 1.68
N PHE A 173 16.87 26.81 1.28
CA PHE A 173 15.46 26.63 0.92
C PHE A 173 14.56 26.94 2.11
N THR A 174 13.33 27.40 1.83
CA THR A 174 12.35 27.74 2.87
C THR A 174 11.14 26.83 2.78
N ILE A 175 10.80 26.17 3.88
CA ILE A 175 9.62 25.31 4.02
C ILE A 175 8.65 25.96 5.00
N ARG A 176 7.37 25.95 4.67
CA ARG A 176 6.29 26.38 5.55
C ARG A 176 5.32 25.23 5.77
N SER A 177 5.06 24.92 7.03
CA SER A 177 4.12 23.89 7.44
C SER A 177 3.11 24.45 8.44
N SER A 178 2.01 23.73 8.62
CA SER A 178 1.01 24.06 9.62
C SER A 178 0.55 22.82 10.36
N GLU A 179 0.45 22.96 11.68
CA GLU A 179 -0.32 22.03 12.50
C GLU A 179 -1.78 22.46 12.41
N ARG A 180 -2.62 21.70 11.71
CA ARG A 180 -4.07 21.91 11.76
C ARG A 180 -4.64 21.03 12.86
N GLN A 181 -4.66 21.55 14.09
CA GLN A 181 -5.50 20.95 15.12
C GLN A 181 -6.95 20.99 14.61
N ILE A 182 -7.56 19.81 14.50
CA ILE A 182 -9.01 19.69 14.54
C ILE A 182 -9.35 20.07 15.97
N THR A 183 -9.52 21.37 16.24
CA THR A 183 -10.09 21.78 17.52
C THR A 183 -11.42 21.08 17.59
N ASP A 184 -11.58 20.29 18.66
CA ASP A 184 -12.81 19.62 19.02
C ASP A 184 -14.00 20.47 18.61
N LEU A 185 -14.94 19.84 17.92
CA LEU A 185 -16.28 20.36 17.71
C LEU A 185 -16.94 20.57 19.09
N LEU A 186 -16.50 21.58 19.83
CA LEU A 186 -17.16 22.07 21.02
C LEU A 186 -18.44 22.73 20.52
N MET A 187 -19.48 21.92 20.43
CA MET A 187 -20.88 22.32 20.37
C MET A 187 -21.15 23.18 21.62
N ARG A 188 -20.78 24.46 21.60
CA ARG A 188 -21.31 25.41 22.56
C ARG A 188 -22.82 25.43 22.33
N LYS A 189 -23.59 24.95 23.30
CA LYS A 189 -25.06 25.10 23.34
C LYS A 189 -25.38 26.59 23.13
N ALA A 190 -25.67 26.97 21.89
CA ALA A 190 -26.22 28.27 21.59
C ALA A 190 -27.64 28.29 22.18
N LYS A 191 -27.87 29.16 23.16
CA LYS A 191 -29.19 29.41 23.74
C LYS A 191 -30.19 29.63 22.61
N ARG A 192 -31.29 28.87 22.67
CA ARG A 192 -32.39 28.86 21.72
C ARG A 192 -33.01 30.26 21.66
N ASN A 193 -32.73 31.00 20.60
CA ASN A 193 -33.58 32.07 20.06
C ASN A 193 -33.36 32.15 18.54
N GLY A 194 -34.16 31.40 17.78
CA GLY A 194 -34.65 31.79 16.46
C GLY A 194 -33.69 32.09 15.30
N GLY A 195 -32.44 31.62 15.28
CA GLY A 195 -31.52 31.96 14.18
C GLY A 195 -30.45 30.91 13.90
N LYS A 196 -30.20 30.68 12.60
CA LYS A 196 -29.19 29.79 11.98
C LYS A 196 -27.98 29.47 12.89
N ARG A 197 -27.71 28.18 13.12
CA ARG A 197 -26.50 27.69 13.82
C ARG A 197 -25.25 28.12 13.04
N LYS A 198 -24.49 29.09 13.54
CA LYS A 198 -23.20 29.46 12.97
C LYS A 198 -22.10 28.68 13.70
N VAL A 199 -21.59 27.63 13.07
CA VAL A 199 -20.38 26.95 13.53
C VAL A 199 -19.19 27.85 13.16
N VAL A 200 -18.51 28.42 14.16
CA VAL A 200 -17.30 29.19 13.95
C VAL A 200 -16.11 28.30 14.33
N MET A 201 -15.48 27.68 13.34
CA MET A 201 -14.20 26.98 13.53
C MET A 201 -13.12 28.03 13.84
N LYS A 202 -12.55 28.00 15.06
CA LYS A 202 -11.38 28.82 15.40
C LYS A 202 -10.12 28.12 14.89
N ARG A 203 -9.45 28.75 13.93
CA ARG A 203 -8.17 28.30 13.36
C ARG A 203 -7.02 28.73 14.27
N ASN A 204 -6.71 27.94 15.28
CA ASN A 204 -5.51 28.11 16.13
C ASN A 204 -4.43 27.08 15.76
N GLY A 205 -4.04 27.03 14.49
CA GLY A 205 -2.93 26.17 14.05
C GLY A 205 -1.62 26.94 14.04
N GLY A 206 -0.59 26.43 14.72
CA GLY A 206 0.76 26.97 14.67
C GLY A 206 1.32 26.87 13.25
N LYS A 207 1.84 27.99 12.71
CA LYS A 207 2.56 27.99 11.43
C LYS A 207 4.05 27.90 11.71
N ARG A 208 4.72 26.91 11.13
CA ARG A 208 6.17 26.73 11.24
C ARG A 208 6.84 27.17 9.94
N LYS A 209 8.01 27.80 10.09
CA LYS A 209 8.90 28.15 8.99
C LYS A 209 10.27 27.54 9.28
N VAL A 210 10.73 26.65 8.41
CA VAL A 210 12.03 25.98 8.49
C VAL A 210 12.87 26.41 7.30
N LYS A 211 14.18 26.58 7.51
CA LYS A 211 15.15 26.75 6.43
C LYS A 211 16.03 25.52 6.34
N CYS A 212 16.41 25.09 5.14
CA CYS A 212 17.34 23.96 4.98
C CYS A 212 18.29 24.10 3.79
N HIS A 213 19.42 23.39 3.86
CA HIS A 213 20.37 23.28 2.74
C HIS A 213 19.94 22.25 1.69
N SER A 214 19.25 21.19 2.11
CA SER A 214 18.78 20.11 1.25
C SER A 214 17.36 19.69 1.59
N LEU A 215 16.63 19.24 0.56
CA LEU A 215 15.24 18.84 0.65
C LEU A 215 15.03 17.52 -0.09
N ILE A 216 14.42 16.54 0.59
CA ILE A 216 13.93 15.31 -0.04
C ILE A 216 12.41 15.38 -0.12
N ILE A 217 11.86 15.24 -1.33
CA ILE A 217 10.43 15.12 -1.57
C ILE A 217 10.07 13.64 -1.66
N ALA A 218 9.41 13.13 -0.63
CA ALA A 218 8.96 11.75 -0.49
C ALA A 218 7.44 11.69 -0.23
N THR A 219 6.69 12.64 -0.79
CA THR A 219 5.22 12.79 -0.59
C THR A 219 4.40 11.63 -1.16
N GLY A 220 5.03 10.76 -1.94
CA GLY A 220 4.37 9.62 -2.58
C GLY A 220 3.33 10.03 -3.63
N ALA A 221 2.46 9.08 -3.96
CA ALA A 221 1.31 9.27 -4.84
C ALA A 221 0.13 8.48 -4.29
N THR A 222 -1.08 9.00 -4.48
CA THR A 222 -2.31 8.34 -4.04
C THR A 222 -3.04 7.68 -5.20
N ALA A 223 -3.59 6.50 -4.97
CA ALA A 223 -4.43 5.86 -5.95
C ALA A 223 -5.69 6.71 -6.28
N LYS A 224 -6.01 6.89 -7.58
CA LYS A 224 -7.25 7.56 -7.99
C LYS A 224 -8.42 6.59 -7.78
N ARG A 225 -9.23 6.91 -6.79
CA ARG A 225 -10.46 6.20 -6.45
C ARG A 225 -11.65 6.71 -7.28
N LEU A 226 -12.60 5.83 -7.58
CA LEU A 226 -13.78 6.15 -8.41
C LEU A 226 -14.91 6.80 -7.59
N ARG A 227 -14.86 6.67 -6.26
CA ARG A 227 -15.88 7.09 -5.30
C ARG A 227 -17.23 6.45 -5.58
N LEU A 228 -17.23 5.14 -5.82
CA LEU A 228 -18.46 4.37 -6.01
C LEU A 228 -19.29 4.34 -4.71
N PRO A 229 -20.62 4.17 -4.79
CA PRO A 229 -21.43 3.89 -3.62
C PRO A 229 -20.84 2.71 -2.83
N ARG A 230 -20.62 2.91 -1.53
CA ARG A 230 -20.04 1.90 -0.62
C ARG A 230 -18.58 1.51 -0.93
N GLU A 231 -17.84 2.28 -1.74
CA GLU A 231 -16.42 1.97 -2.02
C GLU A 231 -15.58 1.90 -0.74
N ASP A 232 -15.82 2.78 0.23
CA ASP A 232 -15.11 2.79 1.52
C ASP A 232 -15.41 1.56 2.38
N GLU A 233 -16.61 0.97 2.25
CA GLU A 233 -16.99 -0.23 3.01
C GLU A 233 -16.22 -1.47 2.55
N PHE A 234 -15.93 -1.54 1.24
CA PHE A 234 -15.25 -2.68 0.61
C PHE A 234 -13.77 -2.43 0.32
N TRP A 235 -13.25 -1.24 0.62
CA TRP A 235 -11.83 -0.93 0.46
C TRP A 235 -10.98 -1.87 1.31
N SER A 236 -9.97 -2.48 0.71
CA SER A 236 -9.13 -3.53 1.32
C SER A 236 -9.89 -4.78 1.79
N ARG A 237 -11.15 -4.94 1.37
CA ARG A 237 -12.04 -6.08 1.69
C ARG A 237 -12.74 -6.65 0.45
N GLY A 238 -12.21 -6.34 -0.72
CA GLY A 238 -12.78 -6.73 -2.02
C GLY A 238 -12.52 -5.70 -3.11
N ILE A 239 -12.21 -4.46 -2.74
CA ILE A 239 -11.71 -3.41 -3.63
C ILE A 239 -10.25 -3.12 -3.35
N SER A 240 -9.41 -3.18 -4.38
CA SER A 240 -7.99 -2.80 -4.36
C SER A 240 -7.64 -1.89 -5.54
N ALA A 241 -6.55 -1.14 -5.42
CA ALA A 241 -5.96 -0.34 -6.50
C ALA A 241 -4.57 -0.83 -6.95
N CYS A 242 -4.14 -2.01 -6.51
CA CYS A 242 -2.87 -2.62 -6.92
C CYS A 242 -3.04 -4.13 -7.12
N ALA A 243 -3.17 -4.58 -8.37
CA ALA A 243 -3.27 -6.00 -8.67
C ALA A 243 -2.04 -6.81 -8.23
N ILE A 244 -0.84 -6.24 -8.34
CA ILE A 244 0.41 -6.93 -7.97
C ILE A 244 0.49 -7.16 -6.46
N CYS A 245 0.04 -6.19 -5.69
CA CYS A 245 0.09 -6.21 -4.23
C CYS A 245 -0.86 -7.28 -3.68
N ASP A 246 -2.13 -7.25 -4.12
CA ASP A 246 -3.18 -8.02 -3.45
C ASP A 246 -3.67 -9.21 -4.27
N GLY A 247 -3.35 -9.29 -5.57
CA GLY A 247 -3.94 -10.27 -6.48
C GLY A 247 -3.67 -11.74 -6.10
N ALA A 248 -2.57 -12.00 -5.38
CA ALA A 248 -2.23 -13.33 -4.87
C ALA A 248 -2.93 -13.67 -3.54
N SER A 249 -3.56 -12.69 -2.89
CA SER A 249 -4.26 -12.88 -1.61
C SER A 249 -5.34 -13.96 -1.72
N PRO A 250 -5.55 -14.78 -0.67
CA PRO A 250 -6.64 -15.76 -0.63
C PRO A 250 -8.02 -15.17 -0.94
N LEU A 251 -8.22 -13.87 -0.70
CA LEU A 251 -9.48 -13.19 -0.98
C LEU A 251 -9.87 -13.18 -2.47
N PHE A 252 -8.88 -13.11 -3.37
CA PHE A 252 -9.11 -12.96 -4.81
C PHE A 252 -8.86 -14.25 -5.61
N LYS A 253 -8.18 -15.23 -5.00
CA LYS A 253 -7.84 -16.51 -5.64
C LYS A 253 -9.11 -17.28 -6.03
N GLY A 254 -9.18 -17.68 -7.30
CA GLY A 254 -10.30 -18.41 -7.89
C GLY A 254 -11.60 -17.61 -8.01
N GLN A 255 -11.59 -16.32 -7.68
CA GLN A 255 -12.76 -15.45 -7.81
C GLN A 255 -12.88 -14.87 -9.22
N VAL A 256 -14.05 -14.32 -9.52
CA VAL A 256 -14.25 -13.48 -10.70
C VAL A 256 -13.92 -12.05 -10.32
N LEU A 257 -12.95 -11.46 -11.00
CA LEU A 257 -12.46 -10.11 -10.72
C LEU A 257 -12.85 -9.16 -11.84
N ALA A 258 -13.04 -7.89 -11.49
CA ALA A 258 -13.15 -6.81 -12.46
C ALA A 258 -11.98 -5.83 -12.29
N VAL A 259 -11.48 -5.31 -13.41
CA VAL A 259 -10.43 -4.31 -13.50
C VAL A 259 -11.00 -3.07 -14.19
N VAL A 260 -11.07 -1.94 -13.50
CA VAL A 260 -11.58 -0.70 -14.11
C VAL A 260 -10.45 0.14 -14.69
N GLY A 261 -10.36 0.24 -16.02
CA GLY A 261 -9.39 1.09 -16.72
C GLY A 261 -9.23 0.68 -18.20
N GLY A 262 -8.60 1.55 -19.01
CA GLY A 262 -8.44 1.29 -20.45
C GLY A 262 -7.06 1.60 -21.02
N GLY A 263 -6.07 1.96 -20.20
CA GLY A 263 -4.68 2.19 -20.63
C GLY A 263 -3.79 0.96 -20.38
N ASP A 264 -2.50 1.06 -20.69
CA ASP A 264 -1.55 -0.06 -20.54
C ASP A 264 -1.52 -0.64 -19.12
N THR A 265 -1.54 0.21 -18.09
CA THR A 265 -1.61 -0.25 -16.69
C THR A 265 -2.82 -1.16 -16.45
N ALA A 266 -3.97 -0.85 -17.05
CA ALA A 266 -5.18 -1.64 -16.81
C ALA A 266 -5.12 -3.00 -17.50
N THR A 267 -4.59 -3.05 -18.73
CA THR A 267 -4.41 -4.32 -19.46
C THR A 267 -3.30 -5.17 -18.83
N GLU A 268 -2.22 -4.57 -18.33
CA GLU A 268 -1.15 -5.26 -17.62
C GLU A 268 -1.62 -5.84 -16.28
N GLU A 269 -2.33 -5.06 -15.47
CA GLU A 269 -2.89 -5.55 -14.21
C GLU A 269 -3.96 -6.62 -14.43
N ALA A 270 -4.82 -6.47 -15.45
CA ALA A 270 -5.82 -7.49 -15.78
C ALA A 270 -5.16 -8.78 -16.24
N LEU A 271 -4.13 -8.70 -17.10
CA LEU A 271 -3.31 -9.85 -17.50
C LEU A 271 -2.65 -10.51 -16.28
N TYR A 272 -2.07 -9.74 -15.36
CA TYR A 272 -1.45 -10.27 -14.16
C TYR A 272 -2.44 -11.07 -13.30
N LEU A 273 -3.67 -10.55 -13.11
CA LEU A 273 -4.69 -11.20 -12.29
C LEU A 273 -5.19 -12.54 -12.86
N THR A 274 -5.04 -12.79 -14.16
CA THR A 274 -5.40 -14.09 -14.76
C THR A 274 -4.63 -15.27 -14.16
N LYS A 275 -3.48 -15.02 -13.51
CA LYS A 275 -2.70 -16.04 -12.80
C LYS A 275 -3.42 -16.60 -11.57
N TYR A 276 -4.33 -15.83 -10.98
CA TYR A 276 -4.96 -16.15 -9.69
C TYR A 276 -6.48 -16.22 -9.78
N ALA A 277 -7.10 -15.38 -10.61
CA ALA A 277 -8.54 -15.29 -10.79
C ALA A 277 -9.07 -16.44 -11.65
N ARG A 278 -10.34 -16.81 -11.45
CA ARG A 278 -11.08 -17.69 -12.37
C ARG A 278 -11.38 -16.98 -13.70
N HIS A 279 -11.67 -15.69 -13.63
CA HIS A 279 -11.98 -14.86 -14.78
C HIS A 279 -11.74 -13.38 -14.44
N VAL A 280 -11.32 -12.59 -15.44
CA VAL A 280 -11.07 -11.15 -15.29
C VAL A 280 -11.90 -10.36 -16.30
N HIS A 281 -12.73 -9.44 -15.81
CA HIS A 281 -13.46 -8.47 -16.61
C HIS A 281 -12.68 -7.16 -16.70
N LEU A 282 -12.34 -6.71 -17.90
CA LEU A 282 -11.74 -5.39 -18.10
C LEU A 282 -12.84 -4.38 -18.43
N LEU A 283 -13.10 -3.48 -17.48
CA LEU A 283 -14.14 -2.47 -17.55
C LEU A 283 -13.58 -1.16 -18.11
N VAL A 284 -13.97 -0.82 -19.34
CA VAL A 284 -13.43 0.32 -20.09
C VAL A 284 -14.49 1.40 -20.23
N ARG A 285 -14.20 2.64 -19.83
CA ARG A 285 -15.17 3.76 -19.92
C ARG A 285 -15.57 4.15 -21.35
N ARG A 286 -14.70 3.86 -22.32
CA ARG A 286 -14.90 4.18 -23.74
C ARG A 286 -15.18 2.90 -24.52
N ASN A 287 -15.63 3.07 -25.76
CA ASN A 287 -15.76 2.01 -26.75
C ASN A 287 -14.42 1.65 -27.43
N HIS A 288 -13.27 1.93 -26.80
CA HIS A 288 -11.95 1.55 -27.29
C HIS A 288 -10.93 1.55 -26.14
N LEU A 289 -9.89 0.73 -26.27
CA LEU A 289 -8.73 0.75 -25.37
C LEU A 289 -7.79 1.90 -25.75
N ARG A 290 -7.28 2.61 -24.74
CA ARG A 290 -6.17 3.58 -24.87
C ARG A 290 -4.80 2.89 -24.78
N ALA A 291 -4.75 1.65 -24.32
CA ALA A 291 -3.52 0.86 -24.26
C ALA A 291 -2.81 0.83 -25.62
N SER A 292 -1.49 0.70 -25.60
CA SER A 292 -0.66 0.47 -26.78
C SER A 292 -1.13 -0.76 -27.55
N LYS A 293 -0.94 -0.78 -28.88
CA LYS A 293 -1.40 -1.88 -29.73
C LYS A 293 -0.84 -3.23 -29.28
N ALA A 294 0.46 -3.26 -28.93
CA ALA A 294 1.11 -4.45 -28.39
C ALA A 294 0.44 -4.97 -27.10
N MET A 295 -0.01 -4.08 -26.20
CA MET A 295 -0.72 -4.49 -24.99
C MET A 295 -2.16 -4.92 -25.24
N GLN A 296 -2.84 -4.29 -26.19
CA GLN A 296 -4.16 -4.75 -26.65
C GLN A 296 -4.06 -6.17 -27.19
N ASP A 297 -3.11 -6.42 -28.09
CA ASP A 297 -2.92 -7.73 -28.73
C ASP A 297 -2.57 -8.80 -27.69
N ARG A 298 -1.75 -8.49 -26.68
CA ARG A 298 -1.48 -9.42 -25.57
C ARG A 298 -2.72 -9.77 -24.76
N TYR A 299 -3.59 -8.80 -24.52
CA TYR A 299 -4.80 -9.01 -23.71
C TYR A 299 -5.89 -9.75 -24.49
N ILE A 300 -6.12 -9.37 -25.75
CA ILE A 300 -7.15 -9.94 -26.64
C ILE A 300 -6.80 -11.36 -27.09
N ASN A 301 -5.54 -11.78 -27.02
CA ASN A 301 -5.15 -13.15 -27.34
C ASN A 301 -5.20 -14.10 -26.12
N LEU A 302 -5.75 -13.67 -24.99
CA LEU A 302 -5.90 -14.55 -23.83
C LEU A 302 -7.01 -15.60 -24.09
N PRO A 303 -6.89 -16.82 -23.54
CA PRO A 303 -7.93 -17.84 -23.70
C PRO A 303 -9.21 -17.53 -22.90
N PHE A 304 -9.11 -16.70 -21.86
CA PHE A 304 -10.22 -16.36 -20.95
C PHE A 304 -10.17 -14.87 -20.59
N TYR A 305 -10.69 -14.00 -21.45
CA TYR A 305 -10.86 -12.57 -21.17
C TYR A 305 -12.24 -12.11 -21.62
N MET A 306 -12.75 -11.07 -20.94
CA MET A 306 -13.86 -10.29 -21.46
C MET A 306 -13.56 -8.80 -21.25
N VAL A 307 -13.61 -8.03 -22.34
CA VAL A 307 -13.60 -6.57 -22.28
C VAL A 307 -15.05 -6.10 -22.29
N LEU A 308 -15.44 -5.33 -21.28
CA LEU A 308 -16.77 -4.71 -21.21
C LEU A 308 -16.60 -3.20 -21.36
N ALA A 309 -17.16 -2.65 -22.43
CA ALA A 309 -17.36 -1.20 -22.54
C ALA A 309 -18.47 -0.79 -21.56
N ILE A 310 -18.18 0.18 -20.69
CA ILE A 310 -19.17 0.78 -19.80
C ILE A 310 -19.54 2.15 -20.38
N SER A 311 -20.72 2.25 -20.99
CA SER A 311 -21.35 3.55 -21.27
C SER A 311 -21.89 4.12 -19.95
N MET A 312 -21.27 5.17 -19.44
CA MET A 312 -21.81 5.94 -18.31
C MET A 312 -22.91 6.90 -18.81
N GLN A 313 -24.01 6.38 -19.34
CA GLN A 313 -25.24 7.14 -19.52
C GLN A 313 -26.16 6.81 -18.33
N SER A 314 -26.31 7.77 -17.41
CA SER A 314 -27.32 7.79 -16.33
C SER A 314 -27.60 6.45 -15.63
N ALA A 315 -26.86 6.15 -14.55
CA ALA A 315 -27.21 5.16 -13.52
C ALA A 315 -27.70 3.76 -13.97
N SER A 316 -27.43 3.36 -15.20
CA SER A 316 -27.87 2.11 -15.82
C SER A 316 -26.66 1.47 -16.49
N PHE A 317 -26.27 0.28 -16.06
CA PHE A 317 -25.20 -0.49 -16.71
C PHE A 317 -25.78 -1.22 -17.91
N SER A 318 -25.50 -0.74 -19.13
CA SER A 318 -25.78 -1.50 -20.35
C SER A 318 -24.54 -2.31 -20.73
N PHE A 319 -24.73 -3.63 -20.85
CA PHE A 319 -23.70 -4.58 -21.27
C PHE A 319 -23.73 -4.72 -22.79
N SER A 320 -22.65 -4.36 -23.46
CA SER A 320 -22.42 -4.69 -24.87
C SER A 320 -21.19 -5.59 -24.96
N ASN A 321 -21.41 -6.86 -25.31
CA ASN A 321 -20.37 -7.74 -25.82
C ASN A 321 -20.10 -7.30 -27.26
N GLU A 322 -19.15 -6.38 -27.47
CA GLU A 322 -18.44 -6.22 -28.75
C GLU A 322 -17.45 -5.06 -28.62
N LEU A 323 -16.18 -5.41 -28.50
CA LEU A 323 -15.06 -4.54 -28.82
C LEU A 323 -14.08 -5.38 -29.66
N HIS A 324 -14.15 -5.19 -30.98
CA HIS A 324 -13.20 -5.71 -31.96
C HIS A 324 -11.94 -4.84 -32.03
#